data_AF-A0A3B9MT25-F1
#
_entry.id   AF-A0A3B9MT25-F1
#
_cell.length_a   1.000
_cell.length_b   1.000
_cell.length_c   1.000
_cell.angle_alpha   90.00
_cell.angle_beta   90.00
_cell.angle_gamma   90.00
#
_symmetry.space_group_name_H-M   'P 1'
#
loop_
_entity.id
_entity.type
_entity.pdbx_description
1 polymer ?
#
loop_
_entity_poly.entity_id
_entity_poly.type
_entity_poly.pdbx_seq_one_letter_code
_entity_poly.pdbx_strand_id
1 'polypeptide(L)'
;EDYLVDEDGLFYRTPEIRANISDPKYRADHLCFYSYLPQYGGTSDDGKNANMPEEQPSEFFDALAEPLQKCFTAYGAKTYPDLIGSVKEDVNATHPWFPMWSYSNNLDTSTPGGVAWTKMGETKHEWLPKVVMASNFDSEWDNYMKAYEECKPEDFLNQMQEELDRRVEASKK
;
A
#
# COMPACT_ATOMS: atom_id res chain seq x y z
N GLU A 1 17.64 -29.10 3.87
CA GLU A 1 18.23 -27.87 3.31
C GLU A 1 17.09 -26.89 3.06
N ASP A 2 17.27 -25.63 3.42
CA ASP A 2 16.19 -24.62 3.40
C ASP A 2 16.19 -23.76 2.13
N TYR A 3 17.25 -23.88 1.32
CA TYR A 3 17.44 -23.26 0.02
C TYR A 3 18.57 -23.99 -0.75
N LEU A 4 18.65 -23.72 -2.04
CA LEU A 4 19.73 -24.14 -2.94
C LEU A 4 20.37 -22.90 -3.58
N VAL A 5 21.56 -23.09 -4.15
CA VAL A 5 22.30 -22.06 -4.88
C VAL A 5 22.49 -22.54 -6.32
N ASP A 6 22.12 -21.72 -7.30
CA ASP A 6 22.32 -22.04 -8.71
C ASP A 6 23.74 -21.71 -9.21
N GLU A 7 24.01 -21.97 -10.49
CA GLU A 7 25.31 -21.73 -11.12
C GLU A 7 25.72 -20.25 -11.12
N ASP A 8 24.74 -19.34 -11.10
CA ASP A 8 24.93 -17.89 -11.02
C ASP A 8 25.06 -17.40 -9.57
N GLY A 9 24.98 -18.31 -8.59
CA GLY A 9 25.06 -17.99 -7.17
C GLY A 9 23.77 -17.39 -6.59
N LEU A 10 22.63 -17.56 -7.25
CA LEU A 10 21.32 -17.09 -6.79
C LEU A 10 20.69 -18.13 -5.85
N PHE A 11 20.12 -17.65 -4.75
CA PHE A 11 19.37 -18.48 -3.82
C PHE A 11 17.97 -18.74 -4.35
N TYR A 12 17.55 -20.01 -4.32
CA TYR A 12 16.22 -20.44 -4.73
C TYR A 12 15.74 -21.65 -3.93
N ARG A 13 14.44 -21.94 -4.01
CA ARG A 13 13.82 -23.12 -3.39
C ARG A 13 13.13 -23.98 -4.44
N THR A 14 13.22 -25.30 -4.26
CA THR A 14 12.42 -26.23 -5.06
C THR A 14 10.98 -26.26 -4.55
N PRO A 15 10.02 -26.78 -5.35
CA PRO A 15 8.65 -27.01 -4.87
C PRO A 15 8.58 -27.85 -3.60
N GLU A 16 9.48 -28.83 -3.43
CA GLU A 16 9.56 -29.68 -2.23
C GLU A 16 10.02 -28.89 -1.00
N ILE A 17 11.05 -28.04 -1.14
CA ILE A 17 11.50 -27.15 -0.06
C ILE A 17 10.37 -26.19 0.34
N ARG A 18 9.65 -25.60 -0.64
CA ARG A 18 8.51 -24.71 -0.38
C ARG A 18 7.35 -25.43 0.34
N ALA A 19 7.09 -26.69 -0.02
CA ALA A 19 6.09 -27.51 0.66
C ALA A 19 6.47 -27.77 2.12
N ASN A 20 7.74 -28.12 2.39
CA ASN A 20 8.24 -28.32 3.75
C ASN A 20 8.14 -27.02 4.57
N ILE A 21 8.56 -25.88 4.02
CA ILE A 21 8.51 -24.59 4.73
C ILE A 21 7.07 -24.13 5.00
N SER A 22 6.11 -24.59 4.19
CA SER A 22 4.68 -24.31 4.40
C SER A 22 4.01 -25.26 5.40
N ASP A 23 4.63 -26.41 5.68
CA ASP A 23 4.10 -27.41 6.61
C ASP A 23 4.24 -26.96 8.07
N PRO A 24 3.15 -26.85 8.85
CA PRO A 24 3.21 -26.36 10.22
C PRO A 24 4.11 -27.17 11.15
N LYS A 25 4.19 -28.50 10.96
CA LYS A 25 5.02 -29.36 11.79
C LYS A 25 6.49 -29.14 11.46
N TYR A 26 6.84 -29.14 10.18
CA TYR A 26 8.20 -28.85 9.74
C TYR A 26 8.67 -27.48 10.24
N ARG A 27 7.82 -26.44 10.12
CA ARG A 27 8.10 -25.11 10.66
C ARG A 27 8.38 -25.14 12.16
N ALA A 28 7.54 -25.82 12.95
CA ALA A 28 7.73 -25.91 14.39
C ALA A 28 9.03 -26.65 14.78
N ASP A 29 9.40 -27.66 14.00
CA ASP A 29 10.57 -28.50 14.26
C ASP A 29 11.89 -27.86 13.75
N HIS A 30 11.85 -27.01 12.72
CA HIS A 30 13.06 -26.55 12.00
C HIS A 30 13.21 -25.02 11.88
N LEU A 31 12.16 -24.23 12.07
CA LEU A 31 12.19 -22.76 11.90
C LEU A 31 11.81 -22.05 13.20
N CYS A 32 12.63 -21.07 13.60
CA CYS A 32 12.36 -20.23 14.77
C CYS A 32 12.53 -18.75 14.41
N PHE A 33 11.41 -18.04 14.28
CA PHE A 33 11.41 -16.61 13.96
C PHE A 33 11.30 -15.77 15.24
N TYR A 34 12.31 -14.95 15.50
CA TYR A 34 12.31 -13.99 16.62
C TYR A 34 11.89 -12.60 16.13
N SER A 35 10.62 -12.44 15.80
CA SER A 35 10.04 -11.21 15.24
C SER A 35 10.18 -9.95 16.12
N TYR A 36 10.44 -10.12 17.43
CA TYR A 36 10.65 -9.03 18.38
C TYR A 36 12.11 -8.56 18.48
N LEU A 37 13.06 -9.25 17.82
CA LEU A 37 14.46 -8.85 17.78
C LEU A 37 14.78 -8.16 16.44
N PRO A 38 15.82 -7.31 16.38
CA PRO A 38 16.28 -6.74 15.12
C PRO A 38 16.57 -7.85 14.09
N GLN A 39 16.02 -7.68 12.89
CA GLN A 39 16.22 -8.59 11.76
C GLN A 39 17.11 -7.92 10.70
N TYR A 40 17.91 -8.73 10.02
CA TYR A 40 18.78 -8.27 8.94
C TYR A 40 18.16 -8.62 7.58
N GLY A 41 17.44 -7.66 7.00
CA GLY A 41 16.79 -7.78 5.70
C GLY A 41 17.55 -7.08 4.58
N GLY A 42 16.86 -6.89 3.46
CA GLY A 42 17.35 -6.21 2.28
C GLY A 42 18.26 -7.08 1.41
N THR A 43 18.83 -6.45 0.37
CA THR A 43 19.81 -7.08 -0.50
C THR A 43 21.11 -7.36 0.27
N SER A 44 21.61 -8.57 0.14
CA SER A 44 22.90 -9.02 0.64
C SER A 44 24.05 -8.26 0.01
N ASP A 45 25.23 -8.35 0.61
CA ASP A 45 26.46 -7.69 0.16
C ASP A 45 26.90 -8.11 -1.26
N ASP A 46 26.37 -9.24 -1.76
CA ASP A 46 26.58 -9.70 -3.13
C ASP A 46 25.78 -8.92 -4.20
N GLY A 47 24.87 -8.04 -3.76
CA GLY A 47 24.06 -7.19 -4.63
C GLY A 47 22.97 -7.93 -5.42
N LYS A 48 22.73 -9.23 -5.17
CA LYS A 48 21.77 -10.06 -5.92
C LYS A 48 20.82 -10.88 -5.05
N ASN A 49 21.29 -11.44 -3.94
CA ASN A 49 20.47 -12.25 -3.04
C ASN A 49 19.88 -11.37 -1.94
N ALA A 50 18.77 -11.78 -1.36
CA ALA A 50 18.20 -11.17 -0.17
C ALA A 50 18.76 -11.84 1.11
N ASN A 51 18.92 -11.05 2.17
CA ASN A 51 19.32 -11.53 3.49
C ASN A 51 18.21 -12.34 4.18
N MET A 52 16.95 -12.04 3.84
CA MET A 52 15.79 -12.82 4.26
C MET A 52 15.20 -13.58 3.06
N PRO A 53 14.93 -14.89 3.18
CA PRO A 53 14.39 -15.67 2.07
C PRO A 53 13.06 -15.16 1.51
N GLU A 54 12.21 -14.59 2.37
CA GLU A 54 10.94 -13.96 1.98
C GLU A 54 11.09 -12.69 1.14
N GLU A 55 12.27 -12.08 1.15
CA GLU A 55 12.61 -10.88 0.37
C GLU A 55 13.30 -11.24 -0.97
N GLN A 56 13.59 -12.53 -1.21
CA GLN A 56 14.23 -12.97 -2.45
C GLN A 56 13.29 -12.73 -3.65
N PRO A 57 13.66 -11.87 -4.62
CA PRO A 57 12.72 -11.45 -5.67
C PRO A 57 12.20 -12.59 -6.56
N SER A 58 13.03 -13.59 -6.84
CA SER A 58 12.62 -14.78 -7.61
C SER A 58 11.59 -15.63 -6.87
N GLU A 59 11.75 -15.80 -5.56
CA GLU A 59 10.82 -16.57 -4.73
C GLU A 59 9.42 -15.97 -4.71
N PHE A 60 9.30 -14.64 -4.73
CA PHE A 60 8.00 -13.98 -4.84
C PHE A 60 7.26 -14.44 -6.09
N PHE A 61 7.88 -14.34 -7.26
CA PHE A 61 7.22 -14.68 -8.52
C PHE A 61 6.90 -16.18 -8.63
N ASP A 62 7.86 -17.02 -8.22
CA ASP A 62 7.72 -18.48 -8.25
C ASP A 62 6.63 -19.01 -7.32
N ALA A 63 6.38 -18.31 -6.20
CA ALA A 63 5.35 -18.68 -5.23
C ALA A 63 3.92 -18.28 -5.65
N LEU A 64 3.76 -17.50 -6.71
CA LEU A 64 2.44 -17.07 -7.18
C LEU A 64 1.66 -18.23 -7.82
N ALA A 65 0.34 -18.15 -7.74
CA ALA A 65 -0.52 -19.04 -8.52
C ALA A 65 -0.28 -18.86 -10.03
N GLU A 66 -0.35 -19.95 -10.79
CA GLU A 66 -0.12 -19.97 -12.25
C GLU A 66 -0.89 -18.87 -13.02
N PRO A 67 -2.16 -18.54 -12.70
CA PRO A 67 -2.86 -17.44 -13.38
C PRO A 67 -2.19 -16.07 -13.19
N LEU A 68 -1.62 -15.81 -12.02
CA LEU A 68 -0.93 -14.55 -11.71
C LEU A 68 0.43 -14.48 -12.43
N GLN A 69 1.18 -15.58 -12.46
CA GLN A 69 2.43 -15.66 -13.23
C GLN A 69 2.20 -15.37 -14.72
N LYS A 70 1.14 -15.97 -15.29
CA LYS A 70 0.72 -15.71 -16.69
C LYS A 70 0.32 -14.26 -16.90
N CYS A 71 -0.44 -13.68 -15.96
CA CYS A 71 -0.83 -12.27 -16.01
C CYS A 71 0.41 -11.37 -16.03
N PHE A 72 1.30 -11.49 -15.05
CA PHE A 72 2.53 -10.70 -14.99
C PHE A 72 3.38 -10.84 -16.25
N THR A 73 3.59 -12.06 -16.73
CA THR A 73 4.34 -12.33 -17.98
C THR A 73 3.70 -11.64 -19.18
N ALA A 74 2.37 -11.67 -19.30
CA ALA A 74 1.64 -11.05 -20.41
C ALA A 74 1.79 -9.51 -20.42
N TYR A 75 1.94 -8.90 -19.26
CA TYR A 75 2.18 -7.46 -19.11
C TYR A 75 3.67 -7.07 -19.06
N GLY A 76 4.60 -8.03 -19.21
CA GLY A 76 6.04 -7.78 -19.09
C GLY A 76 6.47 -7.36 -17.66
N ALA A 77 5.66 -7.70 -16.67
CA ALA A 77 5.86 -7.40 -15.26
C ALA A 77 6.45 -8.60 -14.51
N LYS A 78 7.14 -8.35 -13.39
CA LYS A 78 7.57 -9.39 -12.44
C LYS A 78 6.96 -9.20 -11.06
N THR A 79 6.43 -8.01 -10.78
CA THR A 79 5.83 -7.63 -9.50
C THR A 79 4.57 -6.81 -9.71
N TYR A 80 3.73 -6.66 -8.68
CA TYR A 80 2.57 -5.76 -8.74
C TYR A 80 2.95 -4.30 -9.05
N PRO A 81 4.02 -3.72 -8.46
CA PRO A 81 4.50 -2.39 -8.84
C PRO A 81 4.84 -2.25 -10.32
N ASP A 82 5.35 -3.30 -10.98
CA ASP A 82 5.62 -3.24 -12.42
C ASP A 82 4.34 -3.08 -13.26
N LEU A 83 3.19 -3.58 -12.78
CA LEU A 83 1.90 -3.41 -13.47
C LEU A 83 1.36 -1.98 -13.38
N ILE A 84 1.62 -1.31 -12.26
CA ILE A 84 1.09 0.04 -11.97
C ILE A 84 2.08 1.11 -12.44
N GLY A 85 3.35 0.74 -12.60
CA GLY A 85 4.47 1.65 -12.70
C GLY A 85 4.90 2.09 -11.29
N SER A 86 6.06 1.63 -10.86
CA SER A 86 6.66 2.14 -9.63
C SER A 86 6.97 3.62 -9.79
N VAL A 87 6.51 4.46 -8.86
CA VAL A 87 7.00 5.83 -8.74
C VAL A 87 8.49 5.71 -8.36
N LYS A 88 9.37 5.90 -9.34
CA LYS A 88 10.83 5.88 -9.13
C LYS A 88 11.33 7.13 -8.40
N GLU A 89 10.48 8.14 -8.33
CA GLU A 89 10.78 9.39 -7.65
C GLU A 89 10.53 9.22 -6.16
N ASP A 90 11.49 9.68 -5.34
CA ASP A 90 11.21 9.90 -3.93
C ASP A 90 10.10 10.96 -3.86
N VAL A 91 8.89 10.49 -3.54
CA VAL A 91 7.70 11.34 -3.46
C VAL A 91 7.91 12.41 -2.39
N ASN A 92 8.68 12.14 -1.35
CA ASN A 92 8.99 13.15 -0.34
C ASN A 92 9.98 14.20 -0.85
N ALA A 93 10.90 13.82 -1.76
CA ALA A 93 11.84 14.75 -2.38
C ALA A 93 11.18 15.65 -3.43
N THR A 94 10.17 15.16 -4.15
CA THR A 94 9.48 15.88 -5.22
C THR A 94 8.21 16.59 -4.75
N HIS A 95 7.58 16.09 -3.68
CA HIS A 95 6.32 16.58 -3.14
C HIS A 95 6.44 16.75 -1.62
N PRO A 96 7.06 17.86 -1.14
CA PRO A 96 7.33 18.08 0.29
C PRO A 96 6.07 18.16 1.16
N TRP A 97 4.91 18.37 0.56
CA TRP A 97 3.61 18.35 1.23
C TRP A 97 3.10 16.93 1.49
N PHE A 98 3.60 15.92 0.79
CA PHE A 98 3.15 14.54 0.92
C PHE A 98 3.68 13.91 2.23
N PRO A 99 2.91 13.05 2.92
CA PRO A 99 1.49 12.73 2.67
C PRO A 99 0.52 13.63 3.44
N MET A 100 -0.48 14.22 2.77
CA MET A 100 -1.48 15.08 3.44
C MET A 100 -2.47 14.33 4.34
N TRP A 101 -2.69 13.03 4.10
CA TRP A 101 -3.58 12.22 4.93
C TRP A 101 -3.12 12.13 6.39
N SER A 102 -1.82 12.32 6.65
CA SER A 102 -1.28 12.34 8.01
C SER A 102 -1.82 13.52 8.82
N TYR A 103 -2.20 14.62 8.15
CA TYR A 103 -2.84 15.76 8.78
C TYR A 103 -4.35 15.54 8.92
N SER A 104 -5.04 15.15 7.85
CA SER A 104 -6.50 14.96 7.89
C SER A 104 -6.93 13.88 8.90
N ASN A 105 -6.11 12.85 9.12
CA ASN A 105 -6.38 11.81 10.12
C ASN A 105 -6.33 12.31 11.57
N ASN A 106 -5.68 13.45 11.81
CA ASN A 106 -5.58 14.07 13.13
C ASN A 106 -6.54 15.25 13.31
N LEU A 107 -7.37 15.56 12.32
CA LEU A 107 -8.42 16.57 12.47
C LEU A 107 -9.47 16.09 13.46
N ASP A 108 -9.84 16.98 14.37
CA ASP A 108 -10.97 16.82 15.27
C ASP A 108 -12.03 17.90 14.98
N THR A 109 -13.15 17.85 15.69
CA THR A 109 -14.26 18.80 15.50
C THR A 109 -14.03 20.17 16.14
N SER A 110 -12.79 20.49 16.57
CA SER A 110 -12.45 21.81 17.10
C SER A 110 -12.31 22.88 16.02
N THR A 111 -12.14 22.48 14.75
CA THR A 111 -11.98 23.37 13.60
C THR A 111 -13.12 23.20 12.59
N PRO A 112 -13.49 24.24 11.81
CA PRO A 112 -14.49 24.10 10.76
C PRO A 112 -14.14 23.00 9.75
N GLY A 113 -12.88 22.91 9.32
CA GLY A 113 -12.44 21.88 8.38
C GLY A 113 -12.46 20.47 8.97
N GLY A 114 -12.19 20.32 10.26
CA GLY A 114 -12.38 19.05 10.95
C GLY A 114 -13.85 18.63 11.13
N VAL A 115 -14.75 19.58 11.41
CA VAL A 115 -16.21 19.33 11.39
C VAL A 115 -16.68 18.90 9.99
N ALA A 116 -16.24 19.60 8.95
CA ALA A 116 -16.55 19.27 7.56
C ALA A 116 -16.03 17.87 7.20
N TRP A 117 -14.79 17.54 7.58
CA TRP A 117 -14.17 16.23 7.36
C TRP A 117 -15.00 15.09 7.98
N THR A 118 -15.42 15.22 9.24
CA THR A 118 -16.26 14.22 9.92
C THR A 118 -17.60 14.05 9.19
N LYS A 119 -18.31 15.15 8.90
CA LYS A 119 -19.61 15.09 8.22
C LYS A 119 -19.53 14.52 6.82
N MET A 120 -18.50 14.87 6.06
CA MET A 120 -18.23 14.30 4.73
C MET A 120 -18.00 12.79 4.83
N GLY A 121 -17.27 12.33 5.85
CA GLY A 121 -17.06 10.91 6.13
C GLY A 121 -18.39 10.18 6.38
N GLU A 122 -19.20 10.70 7.30
CA GLU A 122 -20.51 10.13 7.65
C GLU A 122 -21.46 10.11 6.45
N THR A 123 -21.54 11.22 5.72
CA THR A 123 -22.37 11.37 4.50
C THR A 123 -21.96 10.37 3.43
N LYS A 124 -20.67 10.18 3.18
CA LYS A 124 -20.19 9.17 2.22
C LYS A 124 -20.59 7.75 2.63
N HIS A 125 -20.47 7.40 3.91
CA HIS A 125 -20.84 6.07 4.41
C HIS A 125 -22.35 5.81 4.28
N GLU A 126 -23.18 6.84 4.48
CA GLU A 126 -24.62 6.71 4.32
C GLU A 126 -25.04 6.62 2.84
N TRP A 127 -24.51 7.51 2.00
CA TRP A 127 -25.07 7.76 0.67
C TRP A 127 -24.45 6.92 -0.43
N LEU A 128 -23.14 6.65 -0.41
CA LEU A 128 -22.49 5.93 -1.51
C LEU A 128 -23.07 4.52 -1.74
N PRO A 129 -23.40 3.72 -0.71
CA PRO A 129 -24.09 2.45 -0.92
C PRO A 129 -25.46 2.61 -1.59
N LYS A 130 -26.22 3.65 -1.24
CA LYS A 130 -27.55 3.93 -1.84
C LYS A 130 -27.40 4.29 -3.32
N VAL A 131 -26.46 5.17 -3.66
CA VAL A 131 -26.15 5.56 -5.03
C VAL A 131 -25.76 4.35 -5.88
N VAL A 132 -24.86 3.51 -5.38
CA VAL A 132 -24.37 2.31 -6.11
C VAL A 132 -25.50 1.31 -6.37
N MET A 133 -26.45 1.18 -5.43
CA MET A 133 -27.58 0.26 -5.53
C MET A 133 -28.83 0.87 -6.19
N ALA A 134 -28.78 2.16 -6.56
CA ALA A 134 -29.94 2.87 -7.09
C ALA A 134 -30.32 2.35 -8.47
N SER A 135 -31.63 2.23 -8.72
CA SER A 135 -32.15 1.96 -10.06
C SER A 135 -31.99 3.14 -11.03
N ASN A 136 -31.85 4.35 -10.48
CA ASN A 136 -31.53 5.58 -11.20
C ASN A 136 -30.35 6.27 -10.51
N PHE A 137 -29.16 6.09 -11.10
CA PHE A 137 -27.92 6.64 -10.56
C PHE A 137 -27.93 8.17 -10.49
N ASP A 138 -28.35 8.86 -11.56
CA ASP A 138 -28.25 10.32 -11.65
C ASP A 138 -29.08 11.01 -10.58
N SER A 139 -30.32 10.54 -10.35
CA SER A 139 -31.19 11.14 -9.33
C SER A 139 -30.66 10.92 -7.92
N GLU A 140 -30.08 9.75 -7.62
CA GLU A 140 -29.55 9.46 -6.28
C GLU A 140 -28.22 10.16 -6.05
N TRP A 141 -27.42 10.31 -7.11
CA TRP A 141 -26.20 11.12 -7.11
C TRP A 141 -26.50 12.59 -6.80
N ASP A 142 -27.53 13.19 -7.41
CA ASP A 142 -27.94 14.57 -7.12
C ASP A 142 -28.36 14.75 -5.65
N ASN A 143 -29.03 13.77 -5.05
CA ASN A 143 -29.39 13.80 -3.64
C ASN A 143 -28.15 13.70 -2.74
N TYR A 144 -27.23 12.80 -3.06
CA TYR A 144 -25.95 12.69 -2.38
C TYR A 144 -25.16 14.00 -2.45
N MET A 145 -25.07 14.62 -3.63
CA MET A 145 -24.30 15.86 -3.80
C MET A 145 -24.87 17.01 -2.96
N LYS A 146 -26.19 17.14 -2.84
CA LYS A 146 -26.81 18.13 -1.93
C LYS A 146 -26.43 17.89 -0.48
N ALA A 147 -26.53 16.63 -0.01
CA ALA A 147 -26.14 16.28 1.36
C ALA A 147 -24.62 16.51 1.60
N TYR A 148 -23.81 16.25 0.58
CA TYR A 148 -22.37 16.48 0.61
C TYR A 148 -22.02 17.96 0.65
N GLU A 149 -22.70 18.82 -0.11
CA GLU A 149 -22.52 20.28 -0.08
C GLU A 149 -22.88 20.87 1.29
N GLU A 150 -23.92 20.37 1.96
CA GLU A 150 -24.28 20.78 3.32
C GLU A 150 -23.19 20.49 4.36
N CYS A 151 -22.24 19.58 4.06
CA CYS A 151 -21.09 19.30 4.92
C CYS A 151 -20.04 20.41 4.90
N LYS A 152 -20.14 21.39 3.98
CA LYS A 152 -19.16 22.46 3.76
C LYS A 152 -17.75 21.96 3.43
N PRO A 153 -17.58 21.15 2.37
CA PRO A 153 -16.28 20.61 1.99
C PRO A 153 -15.20 21.68 1.75
N GLU A 154 -15.59 22.91 1.41
CA GLU A 154 -14.71 24.07 1.28
C GLU A 154 -13.96 24.40 2.57
N ASP A 155 -14.57 24.23 3.74
CA ASP A 155 -13.91 24.47 5.04
C ASP A 155 -12.75 23.49 5.25
N PHE A 156 -12.96 22.22 4.87
CA PHE A 156 -11.90 21.20 4.87
C PHE A 156 -10.81 21.53 3.85
N LEU A 157 -11.19 21.85 2.61
CA LEU A 157 -10.23 22.15 1.54
C LEU A 157 -9.35 23.36 1.87
N ASN A 158 -9.92 24.41 2.45
CA ASN A 158 -9.16 25.59 2.88
C ASN A 158 -8.12 25.22 3.97
N GLN A 159 -8.52 24.46 4.98
CA GLN A 159 -7.60 24.03 6.04
C GLN A 159 -6.49 23.09 5.51
N MET A 160 -6.83 22.22 4.57
CA MET A 160 -5.84 21.36 3.91
C MET A 160 -4.87 22.17 3.04
N GLN A 161 -5.35 23.23 2.39
CA GLN A 161 -4.51 24.13 1.61
C GLN A 161 -3.50 24.87 2.50
N GLU A 162 -3.92 25.36 3.66
CA GLU A 162 -3.02 26.00 4.63
C GLU A 162 -1.90 25.05 5.09
N GLU A 163 -2.23 23.79 5.38
CA GLU A 163 -1.22 22.79 5.76
C GLU A 163 -0.29 22.43 4.59
N LEU A 164 -0.82 22.34 3.37
CA LEU A 164 0.00 22.11 2.17
C LEU A 164 1.01 23.23 2.00
N ASP A 165 0.56 24.49 2.06
CA ASP A 165 1.42 25.67 1.91
C ASP A 165 2.48 25.72 3.01
N ARG A 166 2.11 25.38 4.26
CA ARG A 166 3.05 25.30 5.39
C ARG A 166 4.16 24.29 5.13
N ARG A 167 3.83 23.09 4.63
CA ARG A 167 4.82 22.04 4.34
C ARG A 167 5.73 22.42 3.17
N VAL A 168 5.16 22.96 2.10
CA VAL A 168 5.93 23.46 0.95
C VAL A 168 6.92 24.53 1.40
N GLU A 169 6.48 25.51 2.21
CA GLU A 169 7.37 26.56 2.70
C GLU A 169 8.45 26.04 3.65
N ALA A 170 8.12 25.09 4.53
CA ALA A 170 9.09 24.46 5.42
C ALA A 170 10.21 23.71 4.67
N SER A 171 9.91 23.14 3.51
CA SER A 171 10.89 22.39 2.69
C SER A 171 11.91 23.26 1.94
N LYS A 172 11.69 24.57 1.84
CA LYS A 172 12.62 25.49 1.19
C LYS A 172 13.78 25.93 2.10
N LYS A 173 13.71 25.60 3.40
CA LYS A 173 14.70 25.97 4.42
C LYS A 173 15.77 24.90 4.56
#